data_AF-A0AAI8BXQ5-F1
#
_entry.id   AF-A0AAI8BXQ5-F1
#
_cell.length_a   1.000
_cell.length_b   1.000
_cell.length_c   1.000
_cell.angle_alpha   90.00
_cell.angle_beta   90.00
_cell.angle_gamma   90.00
#
_symmetry.space_group_name_H-M   'P 1'
#
loop_
_entity.id
_entity.type
_entity.pdbx_description
1 polymer ?
#
loop_
_entity_poly.entity_id
_entity_poly.type
_entity_poly.pdbx_seq_one_letter_code
_entity_poly.pdbx_strand_id
1 'polypeptide(L)'
;MKALLTILTLLFLGSQQNPHEGILITIKKDRRSITYVAENITDKDLDLFFMVKSEGFRRSADRPIIKTIPAKEKVDLIQLIPLKNRRDTVHSYTAIVTKPENNLNITKGDSISLKTNRAAEKVKKKTL
;
A
#
# COMPACT_ATOMS: atom_id res chain seq x y z
N MET A 1 27.20 -14.72 -32.79
CA MET A 1 26.57 -13.43 -32.39
C MET A 1 25.08 -13.53 -32.06
N LYS A 2 24.28 -14.43 -32.68
CA LYS A 2 22.83 -14.55 -32.39
C LYS A 2 22.50 -15.07 -30.98
N ALA A 3 23.30 -16.00 -30.45
CA ALA A 3 23.09 -16.59 -29.12
C ALA A 3 23.30 -15.60 -27.95
N LEU A 4 24.11 -14.56 -28.15
CA LEU A 4 24.35 -13.52 -27.13
C LEU A 4 23.14 -12.59 -26.99
N LEU A 5 22.46 -12.31 -28.12
CA LEU A 5 21.26 -11.48 -28.15
C LEU A 5 20.08 -12.16 -27.45
N THR A 6 19.95 -13.48 -27.59
CA THR A 6 18.89 -14.27 -26.93
C THR A 6 19.05 -14.37 -25.42
N ILE A 7 20.29 -14.37 -24.91
CA ILE A 7 20.57 -14.37 -23.45
C ILE A 7 20.22 -13.00 -22.85
N LEU A 8 20.49 -11.91 -23.58
CA LEU A 8 20.17 -10.55 -23.14
C LEU A 8 18.66 -10.30 -23.02
N THR A 9 17.85 -10.89 -23.90
CA THR A 9 16.38 -10.80 -23.84
C THR A 9 15.75 -11.55 -22.66
N LEU A 10 16.40 -12.61 -22.15
CA LEU A 10 15.84 -13.41 -21.05
C LEU A 10 15.96 -12.72 -19.67
N LEU A 11 16.91 -11.79 -19.52
CA LEU A 11 17.14 -11.03 -18.28
C LEU A 11 16.08 -9.93 -18.02
N PHE A 12 15.25 -9.60 -19.01
CA PHE A 12 14.20 -8.58 -18.88
C PHE A 12 12.85 -9.12 -18.39
N LEU A 13 12.72 -10.43 -18.15
CA LEU A 13 11.58 -11.03 -17.45
C LEU A 13 11.71 -10.79 -15.94
N GLY A 14 11.77 -9.52 -15.54
CA GLY A 14 11.73 -9.14 -14.13
C GLY A 14 10.36 -9.45 -13.55
N SER A 15 10.31 -10.33 -12.56
CA SER A 15 9.09 -10.57 -11.77
C SER A 15 8.65 -9.26 -11.11
N GLN A 16 7.51 -8.72 -11.53
CA GLN A 16 6.84 -7.66 -10.78
C GLN A 16 6.39 -8.26 -9.45
N GLN A 17 7.16 -8.03 -8.40
CA GLN A 17 6.79 -8.40 -7.05
C GLN A 17 5.67 -7.46 -6.61
N ASN A 18 4.45 -8.00 -6.51
CA ASN A 18 3.36 -7.28 -5.87
C ASN A 18 3.68 -7.11 -4.39
N PRO A 19 3.76 -5.87 -3.88
CA PRO A 19 4.14 -5.63 -2.49
C PRO A 19 3.06 -6.10 -1.50
N HIS A 20 1.84 -6.37 -1.97
CA HIS A 20 0.69 -6.77 -1.16
C HIS A 20 0.15 -8.12 -1.62
N GLU A 21 -0.08 -9.03 -0.69
CA GLU A 21 -0.65 -10.34 -0.99
C GLU A 21 -2.09 -10.19 -1.50
N GLY A 22 -2.34 -10.57 -2.76
CA GLY A 22 -3.69 -10.67 -3.31
C GLY A 22 -4.41 -9.36 -3.67
N ILE A 23 -3.86 -8.19 -3.32
CA ILE A 23 -4.40 -6.87 -3.69
C ILE A 23 -3.41 -6.13 -4.60
N LEU A 24 -3.88 -5.71 -5.77
CA LEU A 24 -3.17 -4.78 -6.65
C LEU A 24 -3.64 -3.35 -6.36
N ILE A 25 -2.70 -2.44 -6.15
CA ILE A 25 -3.01 -1.01 -5.98
C ILE A 25 -2.52 -0.26 -7.20
N THR A 26 -3.44 0.43 -7.87
CA THR A 26 -3.15 1.23 -9.06
C THR A 26 -3.55 2.68 -8.85
N ILE A 27 -2.91 3.58 -9.61
CA ILE A 27 -3.23 5.00 -9.60
C ILE A 27 -3.90 5.33 -10.94
N LYS A 28 -5.19 5.65 -10.89
CA LYS A 28 -5.92 6.20 -12.03
C LYS A 28 -5.73 7.71 -12.05
N LYS A 29 -5.19 8.23 -13.16
CA LYS A 29 -5.08 9.68 -13.38
C LYS A 29 -6.27 10.16 -14.19
N ASP A 30 -7.05 11.07 -13.62
CA ASP A 30 -8.10 11.81 -14.32
C ASP A 30 -7.62 13.25 -14.61
N ARG A 31 -8.43 14.02 -15.34
CA ARG A 31 -8.05 15.38 -15.79
C ARG A 31 -7.63 16.33 -14.66
N ARG A 32 -8.21 16.19 -13.46
CA ARG A 32 -8.00 17.10 -12.31
C ARG A 32 -7.78 16.37 -10.99
N SER A 33 -7.61 15.06 -11.02
CA SER A 33 -7.55 14.22 -9.83
C SER A 33 -6.75 12.96 -10.09
N ILE A 34 -6.26 12.37 -9.01
CA ILE A 34 -5.69 11.04 -9.02
C ILE A 34 -6.48 10.18 -8.04
N THR A 35 -6.82 8.96 -8.43
CA THR A 35 -7.61 8.04 -7.60
C THR A 35 -6.80 6.78 -7.39
N TYR A 36 -6.64 6.37 -6.13
CA TYR A 36 -6.11 5.05 -5.80
C TYR A 36 -7.22 4.02 -5.90
N VAL A 37 -6.94 2.92 -6.58
CA VAL A 37 -7.87 1.82 -6.82
C VAL A 37 -7.22 0.54 -6.32
N ALA A 38 -7.96 -0.21 -5.49
CA ALA A 38 -7.60 -1.58 -5.12
C ALA A 38 -8.32 -2.57 -6.04
N GLU A 39 -7.60 -3.60 -6.49
CA GLU A 39 -8.14 -4.74 -7.21
C GLU A 39 -7.79 -6.01 -6.44
N ASN A 40 -8.81 -6.78 -6.05
CA ASN A 40 -8.61 -8.08 -5.43
C ASN A 40 -8.49 -9.15 -6.52
N ILE A 41 -7.32 -9.75 -6.65
CA ILE A 41 -7.07 -10.81 -7.64
C ILE A 41 -7.36 -12.21 -7.09
N THR A 42 -7.75 -12.33 -5.83
CA THR A 42 -8.06 -13.60 -5.16
C THR A 42 -9.54 -13.95 -5.27
N ASP A 43 -9.87 -15.18 -4.88
CA ASP A 43 -11.24 -15.71 -4.85
C ASP A 43 -11.92 -15.50 -3.47
N LYS A 44 -11.29 -14.75 -2.57
CA LYS A 44 -11.81 -14.47 -1.22
C LYS A 44 -11.82 -12.97 -0.97
N ASP A 45 -12.73 -12.54 -0.11
CA ASP A 45 -12.74 -11.16 0.37
C ASP A 45 -11.50 -10.90 1.23
N LEU A 46 -10.92 -9.71 1.08
CA LEU A 46 -9.72 -9.30 1.78
C LEU A 46 -9.96 -7.95 2.45
N ASP A 47 -9.52 -7.81 3.70
CA ASP A 47 -9.57 -6.55 4.41
C ASP A 47 -8.30 -5.74 4.11
N LEU A 48 -8.49 -4.50 3.71
CA LEU A 48 -7.41 -3.58 3.37
C LEU A 48 -7.41 -2.40 4.34
N PHE A 49 -6.33 -2.26 5.09
CA PHE A 49 -5.96 -0.99 5.71
C PHE A 49 -5.16 -0.17 4.70
N PHE A 50 -5.60 1.05 4.41
CA PHE A 50 -4.98 1.92 3.44
C PHE A 50 -4.87 3.34 3.97
N MET A 51 -3.72 3.97 3.79
CA MET A 51 -3.46 5.35 4.22
C MET A 51 -2.57 6.04 3.20
N VAL A 52 -2.79 7.33 2.97
CA VAL A 52 -1.98 8.12 2.03
C VAL A 52 -1.37 9.31 2.75
N LYS A 53 -0.07 9.49 2.62
CA LYS A 53 0.59 10.74 2.99
C LYS A 53 0.66 11.60 1.74
N SER A 54 0.13 12.82 1.82
CA SER A 54 0.00 13.69 0.65
C SER A 54 0.29 15.15 0.98
N GLU A 55 1.00 15.85 0.10
CA GLU A 55 1.25 17.29 0.15
C GLU A 55 0.87 17.94 -1.18
N GLY A 56 0.35 19.17 -1.14
CA GLY A 56 -0.07 19.91 -2.34
C GLY A 56 -1.49 19.59 -2.84
N PHE A 57 -2.29 18.86 -2.05
CA PHE A 57 -3.67 18.50 -2.36
C PHE A 57 -4.68 19.30 -1.53
N ARG A 58 -5.91 19.43 -2.02
CA ARG A 58 -6.99 20.20 -1.37
C ARG A 58 -7.40 19.67 0.00
N ARG A 59 -7.24 18.37 0.22
CA ARG A 59 -7.59 17.68 1.46
C ARG A 59 -6.42 16.83 1.87
N SER A 60 -6.11 16.82 3.16
CA SER A 60 -5.21 15.83 3.73
C SER A 60 -5.77 14.43 3.52
N ALA A 61 -4.90 13.52 3.09
CA ALA A 61 -5.22 12.11 2.86
C ALA A 61 -4.71 11.19 3.98
N ASP A 62 -4.25 11.80 5.06
CA ASP A 62 -3.63 11.21 6.25
C ASP A 62 -4.56 10.34 7.09
N ARG A 63 -5.87 10.40 6.81
CA ARG A 63 -6.86 9.55 7.45
C ARG A 63 -6.78 8.13 6.89
N PRO A 64 -6.46 7.12 7.73
CA PRO A 64 -6.50 5.74 7.29
C PRO A 64 -7.94 5.30 7.02
N ILE A 65 -8.10 4.42 6.04
CA ILE A 65 -9.35 3.72 5.73
C ILE A 65 -9.15 2.22 5.93
N ILE A 66 -10.17 1.56 6.45
CA ILE A 66 -10.26 0.10 6.51
C ILE A 66 -11.44 -0.27 5.62
N LYS A 67 -11.20 -1.13 4.62
CA LYS A 67 -12.22 -1.51 3.65
C LYS A 67 -12.06 -2.96 3.26
N THR A 68 -13.16 -3.70 3.26
CA THR A 68 -13.20 -5.04 2.65
C THR A 68 -13.26 -4.88 1.14
N ILE A 69 -12.36 -5.55 0.43
CA ILE A 69 -12.30 -5.59 -1.03
C ILE A 69 -12.84 -6.95 -1.48
N PRO A 70 -14.02 -7.01 -2.10
CA PRO A 70 -14.62 -8.28 -2.49
C PRO A 70 -13.75 -9.06 -3.47
N ALA A 71 -13.90 -10.39 -3.49
CA ALA A 71 -13.20 -11.26 -4.43
C ALA A 71 -13.38 -10.81 -5.89
N LYS A 72 -12.30 -10.76 -6.67
CA LYS A 72 -12.29 -10.37 -8.10
C LYS A 72 -12.84 -8.97 -8.41
N GLU A 73 -13.02 -8.11 -7.42
CA GLU A 73 -13.57 -6.77 -7.62
C GLU A 73 -12.53 -5.65 -7.55
N LYS A 74 -12.91 -4.51 -8.12
CA LYS A 74 -12.17 -3.25 -8.09
C LYS A 74 -12.91 -2.23 -7.25
N VAL A 75 -12.18 -1.56 -6.38
CA VAL A 75 -12.74 -0.63 -5.42
C VAL A 75 -11.92 0.65 -5.37
N ASP A 76 -12.57 1.78 -5.61
CA ASP A 76 -11.99 3.10 -5.42
C ASP A 76 -11.75 3.34 -3.91
N LEU A 77 -10.52 3.76 -3.57
CA LEU A 77 -10.07 3.98 -2.20
C LEU A 77 -10.18 5.45 -1.82
N ILE A 78 -9.32 6.28 -2.41
CA ILE A 78 -9.27 7.72 -2.16
C ILE A 78 -8.94 8.47 -3.44
N GLN A 79 -9.61 9.61 -3.60
CA GLN A 79 -9.35 10.55 -4.67
C GLN A 79 -8.64 11.79 -4.12
N LEU A 80 -7.51 12.12 -4.72
CA LEU A 80 -6.73 13.31 -4.40
C LEU A 80 -6.90 14.35 -5.50
N ILE A 81 -7.21 15.59 -5.10
CA ILE A 81 -7.40 16.72 -6.01
C ILE A 81 -6.29 17.73 -5.72
N PRO A 82 -5.35 17.95 -6.65
CA PRO A 82 -4.30 18.94 -6.49
C PRO A 82 -4.85 20.35 -6.22
N LEU A 83 -4.12 21.15 -5.45
CA LEU A 83 -4.40 22.58 -5.32
C LEU A 83 -4.19 23.27 -6.68
N LYS A 84 -5.03 24.26 -6.98
CA LYS A 84 -4.85 25.06 -8.21
C LYS A 84 -3.47 25.73 -8.14
N ASN A 85 -2.72 25.67 -9.24
CA ASN A 85 -1.41 26.31 -9.43
C ASN A 85 -0.21 25.71 -8.67
N ARG A 86 -0.35 24.55 -8.00
CA ARG A 86 0.78 23.77 -7.47
C ARG A 86 1.17 22.69 -8.49
N ARG A 87 2.46 22.61 -8.85
CA ARG A 87 3.01 21.54 -9.72
C ARG A 87 3.73 20.45 -8.92
N ASP A 88 4.07 20.77 -7.68
CA ASP A 88 4.78 19.99 -6.69
C ASP A 88 3.79 19.25 -5.78
N THR A 89 3.21 18.15 -6.28
CA THR A 89 2.39 17.26 -5.46
C THR A 89 3.19 16.01 -5.08
N VAL A 90 3.34 15.76 -3.78
CA VAL A 90 4.01 14.56 -3.25
C VAL A 90 2.97 13.66 -2.61
N HIS A 91 3.02 12.37 -2.91
CA HIS A 91 2.10 11.40 -2.35
C HIS A 91 2.76 10.03 -2.24
N SER A 92 2.54 9.36 -1.11
CA SER A 92 2.96 7.99 -0.86
C SER A 92 1.85 7.28 -0.08
N TYR A 93 1.77 5.95 -0.22
CA TYR A 93 0.73 5.18 0.45
C TYR A 93 1.32 4.10 1.34
N THR A 94 0.53 3.68 2.32
CA THR A 94 0.75 2.49 3.13
C THR A 94 -0.47 1.61 2.98
N ALA A 95 -0.25 0.35 2.65
CA ALA A 95 -1.30 -0.65 2.52
C ALA A 95 -0.92 -1.89 3.32
N ILE A 96 -1.87 -2.42 4.07
CA ILE A 96 -1.72 -3.66 4.84
C ILE A 96 -2.95 -4.51 4.53
N VAL A 97 -2.72 -5.69 3.95
CA VAL A 97 -3.78 -6.64 3.62
C VAL A 97 -3.89 -7.65 4.75
N THR A 98 -5.12 -7.88 5.20
CA THR A 98 -5.46 -8.86 6.22
C THR A 98 -6.56 -9.76 5.68
N LYS A 99 -6.49 -11.06 6.01
CA LYS A 99 -7.56 -12.00 5.68
C LYS A 99 -8.65 -11.87 6.76
N PRO A 100 -9.95 -11.88 6.43
CA PRO A 100 -11.03 -11.71 7.41
C PRO A 100 -10.94 -12.67 8.61
N GLU A 101 -10.46 -13.89 8.38
CA GLU A 101 -10.22 -14.90 9.42
C GLU A 101 -9.18 -14.51 10.48
N ASN A 102 -8.34 -13.49 10.22
CA ASN A 102 -7.32 -13.00 11.14
C ASN A 102 -7.80 -11.82 12.00
N ASN A 103 -9.09 -11.45 11.93
CA ASN A 103 -9.62 -10.31 12.67
C ASN A 103 -9.59 -10.57 14.20
N LEU A 104 -9.00 -9.63 14.93
CA LEU A 104 -8.89 -9.69 16.39
C LEU A 104 -10.21 -9.25 17.04
N ASN A 105 -10.92 -10.18 17.68
CA ASN A 105 -12.06 -9.84 18.54
C ASN A 105 -11.56 -9.58 19.96
N ILE A 106 -11.37 -8.31 20.30
CA ILE A 106 -10.97 -7.86 21.63
C ILE A 106 -12.21 -7.34 22.37
N THR A 107 -12.46 -7.88 23.55
CA THR A 107 -13.56 -7.50 24.43
C THR A 107 -13.06 -6.72 25.65
N LYS A 108 -13.97 -6.03 26.35
CA LYS A 108 -13.65 -5.26 27.54
C LYS A 108 -13.24 -6.22 28.67
N GLY A 109 -11.94 -6.31 28.94
CA GLY A 109 -11.36 -7.20 29.94
C GLY A 109 -10.14 -7.97 29.42
N ASP A 110 -9.96 -8.02 28.11
CA ASP A 110 -8.86 -8.75 27.50
C ASP A 110 -7.53 -8.02 27.72
N SER A 111 -6.54 -8.76 28.22
CA SER A 111 -5.17 -8.27 28.39
C SER A 111 -4.39 -8.39 27.09
N ILE A 112 -4.00 -7.24 26.50
CA ILE A 112 -3.19 -7.20 25.28
C ILE A 112 -1.70 -7.20 25.65
N SER A 113 -0.97 -8.26 25.33
CA SER A 113 0.48 -8.28 25.45
C SER A 113 1.14 -7.95 24.11
N LEU A 114 1.79 -6.79 24.01
CA LEU A 114 2.56 -6.40 22.83
C LEU A 114 3.89 -7.14 22.82
N LYS A 115 4.04 -8.15 21.95
CA LYS A 115 5.34 -8.74 21.66
C LYS A 115 5.99 -7.97 20.51
N THR A 116 6.91 -7.04 20.83
CA THR A 116 7.65 -6.30 19.81
C THR A 116 8.93 -7.04 19.41
N ASN A 117 9.11 -7.31 18.12
CA ASN A 117 10.38 -7.77 17.55
C ASN A 117 11.35 -6.59 17.32
N ARG A 118 11.58 -5.74 18.32
CA ARG A 118 12.69 -4.77 18.24
C ARG A 118 13.97 -5.51 18.59
N ALA A 119 14.66 -6.04 17.59
CA ALA A 119 16.09 -6.26 17.72
C ALA A 119 16.70 -4.91 18.10
N ALA A 120 17.17 -4.79 19.33
CA ALA A 120 17.75 -3.57 19.85
C ALA A 120 19.01 -3.23 19.04
N GLU A 121 18.85 -2.34 18.05
CA GLU A 121 19.99 -1.72 17.38
C GLU A 121 20.69 -0.86 18.44
N LYS A 122 21.78 -1.39 18.99
CA LYS A 122 22.63 -0.69 19.95
C LYS A 122 23.23 0.53 19.24
N VAL A 123 22.59 1.68 19.42
CA VAL A 123 23.19 2.99 19.10
C VAL A 123 24.45 3.13 19.96
N LYS A 124 25.60 2.88 19.34
CA LYS A 124 26.91 3.13 19.94
C LYS A 124 27.02 4.64 20.16
N LYS A 125 26.72 5.10 21.38
CA LYS A 125 26.99 6.49 21.79
C LYS A 125 28.48 6.74 21.55
N LYS A 126 28.78 7.64 20.62
CA LYS A 126 30.11 8.18 20.39
C LYS A 126 30.41 9.10 21.58
N THR A 127 31.22 8.62 22.50
CA THR A 127 31.78 9.45 23.57
C THR A 127 32.70 10.48 22.93
N LEU A 128 32.47 11.75 23.25
CA LEU A 128 33.37 12.88 22.97
C LEU A 128 34.71 12.68 23.66
#